data_AF-A0A3B1CGW1-F1
#
_entry.id   AF-A0A3B1CGW1-F1
#
_cell.length_a   1.000
_cell.length_b   1.000
_cell.length_c   1.000
_cell.angle_alpha   90.00
_cell.angle_beta   90.00
_cell.angle_gamma   90.00
#
_symmetry.space_group_name_H-M   'P 1'
#
loop_
_entity.id
_entity.type
_entity.pdbx_description
1 polymer ?
#
loop_
_entity_poly.entity_id
_entity_poly.type
_entity_poly.pdbx_seq_one_letter_code
_entity_poly.pdbx_strand_id
1 'polypeptide(L)'
;MKSLLLSVFLIVITASSSPASDVSIEKARFNLEREGVWTVSVTLRHADEGWKHYADEWRVVNAGNDKILGSRTLMHPHVNEQPFTRSLSGVPILANVRHVYIEAHDKAGGWSPQKLNVDMSKKKGERYEINR
;
A
#
# COMPACT_ATOMS: atom_id res chain seq x y z
N MET A 1 -56.01 -34.18 8.03
CA MET A 1 -55.72 -32.76 8.37
C MET A 1 -54.22 -32.58 8.29
N LYS A 2 -53.78 -31.59 7.52
CA LYS A 2 -52.38 -31.34 7.13
C LYS A 2 -51.66 -30.59 8.26
N SER A 3 -50.47 -31.04 8.65
CA SER A 3 -49.50 -30.18 9.33
C SER A 3 -48.14 -30.38 8.69
N LEU A 4 -47.85 -29.50 7.72
CA LEU A 4 -46.53 -29.31 7.13
C LEU A 4 -45.70 -28.53 8.15
N LEU A 5 -44.75 -29.17 8.83
CA LEU A 5 -43.79 -28.48 9.69
C LEU A 5 -42.76 -27.80 8.79
N LEU A 6 -42.90 -26.49 8.62
CA LEU A 6 -41.94 -25.65 7.89
C LEU A 6 -40.77 -25.32 8.83
N SER A 7 -39.69 -26.09 8.77
CA SER A 7 -38.43 -25.76 9.45
C SER A 7 -37.79 -24.55 8.77
N VAL A 8 -37.89 -23.38 9.40
CA VAL A 8 -37.16 -22.18 8.99
C VAL A 8 -35.72 -22.32 9.47
N PHE A 9 -34.80 -22.57 8.53
CA PHE A 9 -33.36 -22.59 8.79
C PHE A 9 -32.84 -21.13 8.71
N LEU A 10 -32.62 -20.51 9.87
CA LEU A 10 -32.09 -19.15 9.98
C LEU A 10 -30.57 -19.18 9.70
N ILE A 11 -30.17 -18.79 8.48
CA ILE A 11 -28.76 -18.61 8.12
C ILE A 11 -28.28 -17.29 8.75
N VAL A 12 -27.52 -17.37 9.84
CA VAL A 12 -26.81 -16.22 10.41
C VAL A 12 -25.57 -15.97 9.57
N ILE A 13 -25.61 -14.96 8.70
CA ILE A 13 -24.43 -14.48 7.99
C ILE A 13 -23.61 -13.66 8.98
N THR A 14 -22.57 -14.26 9.58
CA THR A 14 -21.58 -13.50 10.35
C THR A 14 -20.75 -12.68 9.38
N ALA A 15 -20.94 -11.36 9.38
CA ALA A 15 -20.04 -10.45 8.68
C ALA A 15 -18.68 -10.48 9.39
N SER A 16 -17.67 -11.09 8.77
CA SER A 16 -16.30 -11.01 9.25
C SER A 16 -15.80 -9.58 9.06
N SER A 17 -15.68 -8.82 10.15
CA SER A 17 -14.97 -7.55 10.13
C SER A 17 -13.47 -7.84 10.05
N SER A 18 -12.85 -7.60 8.89
CA SER A 18 -11.39 -7.49 8.86
C SER A 18 -10.97 -6.26 9.67
N PRO A 19 -9.87 -6.32 10.44
CA PRO A 19 -9.29 -5.11 11.04
C PRO A 19 -9.04 -4.06 9.96
N ALA A 20 -9.10 -2.77 10.32
CA ALA A 20 -8.68 -1.72 9.40
C ALA A 20 -7.15 -1.71 9.33
N SER A 21 -6.59 -1.59 8.12
CA SER A 21 -5.15 -1.44 7.92
C SER A 21 -4.58 -0.29 8.75
N ASP A 22 -3.51 -0.55 9.49
CA ASP A 22 -2.79 0.40 10.33
C ASP A 22 -1.43 0.85 9.73
N VAL A 23 -1.01 0.31 8.58
CA VAL A 23 0.24 0.75 7.92
C VAL A 23 0.17 2.23 7.52
N SER A 24 1.18 2.98 7.96
CA SER A 24 1.43 4.37 7.57
C SER A 24 2.62 4.49 6.63
N ILE A 25 2.52 5.42 5.67
CA ILE A 25 3.61 5.80 4.79
C ILE A 25 4.29 7.03 5.38
N GLU A 26 5.48 6.88 5.94
CA GLU A 26 6.19 7.96 6.63
C GLU A 26 6.92 8.87 5.64
N LYS A 27 7.60 8.27 4.64
CA LYS A 27 8.37 9.01 3.65
C LYS A 27 8.51 8.23 2.34
N ALA A 28 8.60 8.93 1.22
CA ALA A 28 9.00 8.37 -0.07
C ALA A 28 10.19 9.14 -0.67
N ARG A 29 11.14 8.44 -1.29
CA ARG A 29 12.22 9.04 -2.07
C ARG A 29 12.25 8.45 -3.47
N PHE A 30 12.30 9.31 -4.47
CA PHE A 30 12.39 8.93 -5.87
C PHE A 30 13.75 9.37 -6.40
N ASN A 31 14.52 8.44 -6.96
CA ASN A 31 15.82 8.71 -7.58
C ASN A 31 15.74 8.29 -9.05
N LEU A 32 16.00 9.21 -9.96
CA LEU A 32 16.02 8.92 -11.40
C LEU A 32 17.24 8.05 -11.71
N GLU A 33 17.02 6.89 -12.31
CA GLU A 33 18.10 6.00 -12.77
C GLU A 33 18.52 6.37 -14.20
N ARG A 34 17.51 6.58 -15.04
CA ARG A 34 17.60 6.98 -16.44
C ARG A 34 16.25 7.56 -16.85
N GLU A 35 16.17 8.15 -18.04
CA GLU A 35 14.95 8.79 -18.53
C GLU A 35 13.70 7.91 -18.32
N GLY A 36 12.75 8.42 -17.52
CA GLY A 36 11.48 7.76 -17.22
C GLY A 36 11.55 6.55 -16.28
N VAL A 37 12.71 6.20 -15.72
CA VAL A 37 12.90 5.02 -14.86
C VAL A 37 13.50 5.43 -13.51
N TRP A 38 12.87 4.97 -12.43
CA TRP A 38 13.15 5.43 -11.08
C TRP A 38 13.42 4.27 -10.11
N THR A 39 14.34 4.51 -9.17
CA THR A 39 14.37 3.80 -7.89
C THR A 39 13.51 4.57 -6.89
N VAL A 40 12.51 3.88 -6.33
CA VAL A 40 11.61 4.42 -5.31
C VAL A 40 11.90 3.73 -3.98
N SER A 41 12.18 4.51 -2.93
CA SER A 41 12.32 4.03 -1.56
C SER A 41 11.15 4.52 -0.73
N VAL A 42 10.44 3.61 -0.08
CA VAL A 42 9.30 3.94 0.80
C VAL A 42 9.62 3.53 2.23
N THR A 43 9.48 4.49 3.14
CA THR A 43 9.55 4.29 4.58
C THR A 43 8.14 4.05 5.10
N LEU A 44 7.93 2.90 5.73
CA LEU A 44 6.66 2.49 6.32
C LEU A 44 6.80 2.39 7.84
N ARG A 45 5.67 2.51 8.52
CA ARG A 45 5.49 2.11 9.91
C ARG A 45 4.21 1.29 10.03
N HIS A 46 4.26 0.22 10.80
CA HIS A 46 3.14 -0.67 11.08
C HIS A 46 3.39 -1.35 12.43
N ALA A 47 2.33 -1.68 13.17
CA ALA A 47 2.44 -2.40 14.44
C ALA A 47 2.52 -3.91 14.18
N ASP A 48 3.60 -4.37 13.56
CA ASP A 48 3.77 -5.79 13.20
C ASP A 48 3.67 -6.71 14.43
N GLU A 49 2.77 -7.69 14.39
CA GLU A 49 2.57 -8.71 15.44
C GLU A 49 3.04 -10.12 15.01
N GLY A 50 3.73 -10.19 13.86
CA GLY A 50 4.28 -11.41 13.28
C GLY A 50 3.62 -11.80 11.95
N TRP A 51 3.78 -13.05 11.52
CA TRP A 51 3.45 -13.53 10.16
C TRP A 51 1.99 -13.37 9.70
N LYS A 52 1.07 -13.08 10.63
CA LYS A 52 -0.35 -12.90 10.36
C LYS A 52 -0.77 -11.42 10.24
N HIS A 53 0.04 -10.50 10.74
CA HIS A 53 -0.32 -9.08 10.85
C HIS A 53 0.96 -8.24 10.74
N TYR A 54 1.26 -7.81 9.52
CA TYR A 54 2.42 -7.01 9.16
C TYR A 54 2.17 -6.31 7.82
N ALA A 55 2.87 -5.21 7.58
CA ALA A 55 2.87 -4.58 6.26
C ALA A 55 3.55 -5.50 5.23
N ASP A 56 2.81 -5.98 4.24
CA ASP A 56 3.27 -6.99 3.28
C ASP A 56 3.44 -6.47 1.85
N GLU A 57 2.98 -5.25 1.54
CA GLU A 57 3.18 -4.63 0.22
C GLU A 57 3.14 -3.10 0.27
N TRP A 58 3.87 -2.47 -0.66
CA TRP A 58 3.54 -1.12 -1.11
C TRP A 58 3.67 -1.02 -2.63
N ARG A 59 2.94 -0.08 -3.25
CA ARG A 59 2.94 0.13 -4.70
C ARG A 59 2.93 1.59 -5.10
N VAL A 60 3.43 1.86 -6.31
CA VAL A 60 3.38 3.14 -7.00
C VAL A 60 2.24 3.07 -8.02
N VAL A 61 1.31 4.00 -7.95
CA VAL A 61 0.13 4.06 -8.83
C VAL A 61 0.11 5.40 -9.55
N ASN A 62 -0.18 5.39 -10.85
CA ASN A 62 -0.42 6.61 -11.61
C ASN A 62 -1.77 7.21 -11.20
N ALA A 63 -1.76 8.42 -10.64
CA ALA A 63 -2.97 9.04 -10.13
C ALA A 63 -3.96 9.49 -11.22
N GLY A 64 -3.53 9.57 -12.48
CA GLY A 64 -4.38 10.00 -13.60
C GLY A 64 -5.20 8.88 -14.24
N ASN A 65 -4.84 7.61 -14.01
CA ASN A 65 -5.49 6.46 -14.65
C ASN A 65 -5.51 5.18 -13.79
N ASP A 66 -5.13 5.28 -12.51
CA ASP A 66 -5.08 4.18 -11.54
C ASP A 66 -4.20 2.97 -11.94
N LYS A 67 -3.33 3.14 -12.95
CA LYS A 67 -2.41 2.07 -13.37
C LYS A 67 -1.30 1.88 -12.32
N ILE A 68 -1.10 0.65 -11.90
CA ILE A 68 0.06 0.25 -11.09
C ILE A 68 1.33 0.36 -11.96
N LEU A 69 2.28 1.17 -11.50
CA LEU A 69 3.58 1.38 -12.15
C LEU A 69 4.63 0.41 -11.61
N GLY A 70 4.51 0.00 -10.35
CA GLY A 70 5.33 -1.04 -9.75
C GLY A 70 4.87 -1.35 -8.33
N SER A 71 5.12 -2.57 -7.87
CA SER A 71 4.82 -3.01 -6.50
C SER A 71 6.03 -3.69 -5.87
N ARG A 72 6.11 -3.58 -4.54
CA ARG A 72 7.14 -4.17 -3.72
C ARG A 72 6.49 -5.00 -2.62
N THR A 73 6.52 -6.31 -2.79
CA THR A 73 6.16 -7.26 -1.73
C THR A 73 7.22 -7.27 -0.63
N LEU A 74 6.76 -7.35 0.61
CA LEU A 74 7.54 -7.43 1.84
C LEU A 74 7.33 -8.84 2.41
N MET A 75 8.40 -9.63 2.46
CA MET A 75 8.29 -11.08 2.68
C MET A 75 8.42 -11.50 4.14
N HIS A 76 8.56 -10.56 5.08
CA HIS A 76 8.68 -10.86 6.50
C HIS A 76 8.20 -9.70 7.39
N PRO A 77 7.77 -9.97 8.63
CA PRO A 77 7.51 -8.94 9.62
C PRO A 77 8.77 -8.20 10.07
N HIS A 78 8.62 -6.92 10.37
CA HIS A 78 9.60 -5.96 10.86
C HIS A 78 9.29 -5.52 12.31
N VAL A 79 8.90 -6.45 13.19
CA VAL A 79 8.50 -6.18 14.60
C VAL A 79 9.50 -5.27 15.34
N ASN A 80 10.80 -5.50 15.15
CA ASN A 80 11.88 -4.79 15.84
C ASN A 80 12.58 -3.73 14.97
N GLU A 81 12.05 -3.41 13.79
CA GLU A 81 12.63 -2.48 12.82
C GLU A 81 11.53 -1.48 12.40
N GLN A 82 11.21 -0.51 13.26
CA GLN A 82 10.17 0.48 12.97
C GLN A 82 10.66 1.92 13.21
N PRO A 83 10.53 2.84 12.24
CA PRO A 83 10.05 2.59 10.88
C PRO A 83 11.12 1.87 10.04
N PHE A 84 10.71 1.13 9.01
CA PHE A 84 11.63 0.50 8.06
C PHE A 84 11.48 1.09 6.67
N THR A 85 12.53 0.98 5.85
CA THR A 85 12.51 1.45 4.46
C THR A 85 12.83 0.30 3.52
N ARG A 86 12.07 0.15 2.44
CA ARG A 86 12.39 -0.77 1.34
C ARG A 86 12.30 -0.06 0.01
N SER A 87 13.10 -0.51 -0.96
CA SER A 87 13.23 0.14 -2.26
C SER A 87 12.76 -0.77 -3.40
N LEU A 88 12.29 -0.17 -4.49
CA LEU A 88 11.98 -0.81 -5.76
C LEU A 88 12.67 -0.03 -6.88
N SER A 89 13.54 -0.71 -7.63
CA SER A 89 14.22 -0.14 -8.80
C SER A 89 13.43 -0.42 -10.07
N GLY A 90 13.73 0.32 -11.13
CA GLY A 90 13.12 0.08 -12.44
C GLY A 90 11.66 0.52 -12.57
N VAL A 91 11.16 1.43 -11.71
CA VAL A 91 9.76 1.88 -11.75
C VAL A 91 9.57 2.85 -12.93
N PRO A 92 8.73 2.52 -13.93
CA PRO A 92 8.48 3.39 -15.08
C PRO A 92 7.53 4.53 -14.70
N ILE A 93 8.07 5.75 -14.62
CA ILE A 93 7.31 6.98 -14.41
C ILE A 93 7.73 7.97 -15.51
N LEU A 94 7.00 7.95 -16.62
CA LEU A 94 7.26 8.77 -17.80
C LEU A 94 7.03 10.27 -17.51
N ALA A 95 7.67 11.14 -18.29
CA ALA A 95 7.68 12.59 -18.07
C ALA A 95 6.28 13.25 -18.05
N ASN A 96 5.27 12.63 -18.66
CA ASN A 96 3.89 13.10 -18.66
C ASN A 96 3.10 12.74 -17.38
N VAL A 97 3.65 11.89 -16.50
CA VAL A 97 3.00 11.52 -15.23
C VAL A 97 3.25 12.61 -14.21
N ARG A 98 2.23 13.43 -13.94
CA ARG A 98 2.35 14.56 -13.00
C ARG A 98 2.17 14.16 -11.53
N HIS A 99 1.33 13.18 -11.25
CA HIS A 99 1.06 12.73 -9.89
C HIS A 99 1.09 11.21 -9.82
N VAL A 100 1.69 10.69 -8.74
CA VAL A 100 1.59 9.28 -8.37
C VAL A 100 1.09 9.15 -6.94
N TYR A 101 0.42 8.05 -6.65
CA TYR A 101 0.15 7.62 -5.28
C TYR A 101 1.16 6.57 -4.86
N ILE A 102 1.62 6.65 -3.61
CA ILE A 102 2.11 5.48 -2.88
C ILE A 102 0.94 4.94 -2.05
N GLU A 103 0.72 3.64 -2.17
CA GLU A 103 -0.26 2.89 -1.39
C GLU A 103 0.46 1.78 -0.64
N ALA A 104 0.03 1.47 0.58
CA ALA A 104 0.60 0.43 1.42
C ALA A 104 -0.50 -0.56 1.85
N HIS A 105 -0.11 -1.80 2.04
CA HIS A 105 -1.00 -2.91 2.39
C HIS A 105 -0.54 -3.55 3.71
N ASP A 106 -1.49 -3.75 4.60
CA ASP A 106 -1.38 -4.63 5.76
C ASP A 106 -2.01 -5.97 5.38
N LYS A 107 -1.27 -7.06 5.65
CA LYS A 107 -1.72 -8.42 5.39
C LYS A 107 -3.07 -8.76 6.02
N ALA A 108 -3.39 -8.24 7.20
CA ALA A 108 -4.64 -8.51 7.91
C ALA A 108 -5.74 -7.52 7.52
N GLY A 109 -5.41 -6.23 7.47
CA GLY A 109 -6.36 -5.14 7.30
C GLY A 109 -6.50 -4.59 5.88
N GLY A 110 -5.76 -5.14 4.91
CA GLY A 110 -5.86 -4.79 3.51
C GLY A 110 -5.11 -3.49 3.14
N TRP A 111 -5.58 -2.80 2.10
CA TRP A 111 -5.00 -1.52 1.69
C TRP A 111 -5.29 -0.42 2.70
N SER A 112 -4.25 0.32 3.08
CA SER A 112 -4.42 1.51 3.90
C SER A 112 -5.30 2.54 3.20
N PRO A 113 -6.29 3.14 3.88
CA PRO A 113 -7.08 4.22 3.30
C PRO A 113 -6.22 5.47 3.07
N GLN A 114 -5.05 5.57 3.70
CA GLN A 114 -4.13 6.67 3.53
C GLN A 114 -3.17 6.41 2.36
N LYS A 115 -3.30 7.22 1.31
CA LYS A 115 -2.36 7.27 0.19
C LYS A 115 -1.42 8.47 0.34
N LEU A 116 -0.18 8.33 -0.10
CA LEU A 116 0.73 9.47 -0.24
C LEU A 116 0.67 9.98 -1.68
N ASN A 117 0.13 11.19 -1.88
CA ASN A 117 0.19 11.89 -3.17
C ASN A 117 1.57 12.54 -3.39
N VAL A 118 2.20 12.22 -4.51
CA VAL A 118 3.50 12.73 -4.91
C VAL A 118 3.34 13.53 -6.21
N ASP A 119 3.64 14.82 -6.15
CA ASP A 119 3.69 15.69 -7.33
C ASP A 119 5.08 15.55 -7.99
N MET A 120 5.11 14.82 -9.09
CA MET A 120 6.30 14.53 -9.88
C MET A 120 6.87 15.76 -10.61
N SER A 121 6.29 16.95 -10.45
CA SER A 121 6.87 18.21 -10.91
C SER A 121 7.69 18.94 -9.84
N LYS A 122 7.57 18.55 -8.57
CA LYS A 122 8.29 19.17 -7.45
C LYS A 122 9.56 18.40 -7.11
N LYS A 123 10.52 19.05 -6.45
CA LYS A 123 11.72 18.39 -5.90
C LYS A 123 11.47 17.76 -4.53
N LYS A 124 10.48 18.27 -3.79
CA LYS A 124 10.09 17.79 -2.46
C LYS A 124 8.64 18.17 -2.13
N GLY A 125 8.04 17.38 -1.25
CA GLY A 125 6.82 17.69 -0.51
C GLY A 125 7.03 17.40 0.97
N GLU A 126 5.94 17.39 1.74
CA GLU A 126 6.00 17.15 3.20
C GLU A 126 6.62 15.78 3.55
N ARG A 127 6.20 14.73 2.84
CA ARG A 127 6.64 13.33 3.06
C ARG A 127 7.35 12.72 1.85
N TYR A 128 7.84 13.52 0.90
CA TYR A 128 8.58 12.98 -0.23
C TYR A 128 9.68 13.88 -0.77
N GLU A 129 10.68 13.26 -1.40
CA GLU A 129 11.77 13.92 -2.11
C GLU A 129 11.96 13.27 -3.49
N ILE A 130 12.30 14.07 -4.49
CA ILE A 130 12.52 13.64 -5.88
C ILE A 130 13.87 14.16 -6.36
N ASN A 131 14.80 13.23 -6.56
CA ASN A 131 16.14 13.44 -7.07
C ASN A 131 16.17 13.03 -8.55
N ARG A 132 16.36 13.99 -9.44
CA ARG A 132 16.47 13.81 -10.89
C ARG A 132 17.92 13.90 -11.31
#